data_AF-A0A7S0Q6B2-F1
#
_entry.id   AF-A0A7S0Q6B2-F1
#
_cell.length_a   1.000
_cell.length_b   1.000
_cell.length_c   1.000
_cell.angle_alpha   90.00
_cell.angle_beta   90.00
_cell.angle_gamma   90.00
#
_symmetry.space_group_name_H-M   'P 1'
#
loop_
_entity.id
_entity.type
_entity.pdbx_description
1 polymer ?
#
loop_
_entity_poly.entity_id
_entity_poly.type
_entity_poly.pdbx_seq_one_letter_code
_entity_poly.pdbx_strand_id
1 'polypeptide(L)'
;LAKRHISLLVSIDESTPLNGPLEVAAGCHRQGILRNEAGVIAADLDASMEYTPVLVRSGDIVLFDSYLPHRSGPNPSQGWRRSAYLTYNAAAEGDLHAAYYAKKKAAWKAGSGGTISINKDFGGKIVD
;
A
#
# COMPACT_ATOMS: atom_id res chain seq x y z
N LEU A 1 12.78 4.48 -10.88
CA LEU A 1 12.08 4.40 -9.58
C LEU A 1 12.80 3.35 -8.74
N ALA A 2 12.74 3.46 -7.42
CA ALA A 2 13.41 2.54 -6.50
C ALA A 2 13.04 1.08 -6.78
N LYS A 3 14.01 0.17 -6.69
CA LYS A 3 13.77 -1.26 -6.92
C LYS A 3 12.98 -1.89 -5.76
N ARG A 4 13.29 -1.47 -4.53
CA ARG A 4 12.67 -1.89 -3.27
C ARG A 4 12.65 -0.69 -2.33
N HIS A 5 11.56 -0.52 -1.60
CA HIS A 5 11.38 0.61 -0.69
C HIS A 5 10.69 0.16 0.59
N ILE A 6 10.72 1.02 1.61
CA ILE A 6 9.94 0.86 2.83
C ILE A 6 8.75 1.82 2.76
N SER A 7 7.56 1.26 2.97
CA SER A 7 6.35 2.02 3.19
C SER A 7 6.19 2.26 4.69
N LEU A 8 5.90 3.50 5.04
CA LEU A 8 5.58 3.93 6.40
C LEU A 8 4.14 4.42 6.42
N LEU A 9 3.31 3.71 7.16
CA LEU A 9 1.92 4.06 7.45
C LEU A 9 1.89 4.74 8.82
N VAL A 10 1.45 6.01 8.86
CA VAL A 10 1.14 6.73 10.10
C VAL A 10 -0.37 6.65 10.32
N SER A 11 -0.78 6.01 11.41
CA SER A 11 -2.19 5.83 11.75
C SER A 11 -2.78 7.13 12.29
N ILE A 12 -3.73 7.73 11.56
CA ILE A 12 -4.45 8.92 12.04
C ILE A 12 -5.63 8.47 12.89
N ASP A 13 -6.38 7.47 12.44
CA ASP A 13 -7.42 6.81 13.21
C ASP A 13 -7.02 5.37 13.57
N GLU A 14 -7.72 4.78 14.53
CA GLU A 14 -7.53 3.39 14.94
C GLU A 14 -7.93 2.40 13.82
N SER A 15 -7.15 1.34 13.68
CA SER A 15 -7.44 0.18 12.83
C SER A 15 -7.83 -0.99 13.74
N THR A 16 -9.08 -1.42 13.64
CA THR A 16 -9.67 -2.49 14.46
C THR A 16 -10.13 -3.64 13.57
N PRO A 17 -10.40 -4.84 14.11
CA PRO A 17 -10.97 -5.93 13.31
C PRO A 17 -12.30 -5.57 12.64
N LEU A 18 -13.02 -4.57 13.16
CA LEU A 18 -14.37 -4.20 12.71
C LEU A 18 -14.37 -3.17 11.57
N ASN A 19 -13.26 -2.47 11.34
CA ASN A 19 -13.20 -1.39 10.37
C ASN A 19 -12.31 -1.71 9.16
N GLY A 20 -11.97 -2.98 8.92
CA GLY A 20 -11.29 -3.47 7.71
C GLY A 20 -9.77 -3.26 7.69
N PRO A 21 -9.03 -3.70 8.72
CA PRO A 21 -7.64 -3.30 8.93
C PRO A 21 -6.73 -3.66 7.76
N LEU A 22 -5.51 -3.08 7.74
CA LEU A 22 -4.44 -3.61 6.90
C LEU A 22 -4.20 -5.07 7.30
N GLU A 23 -4.12 -5.96 6.32
CA GLU A 23 -3.75 -7.36 6.52
C GLU A 23 -2.46 -7.63 5.76
N VAL A 24 -1.56 -8.42 6.34
CA VAL A 24 -0.26 -8.73 5.74
C VAL A 24 0.01 -10.23 5.73
N ALA A 25 0.65 -10.72 4.67
CA ALA A 25 1.20 -12.08 4.63
C ALA A 25 2.64 -12.06 5.13
N ALA A 26 2.83 -12.28 6.44
CA ALA A 26 4.13 -12.14 7.09
C ALA A 26 5.18 -13.09 6.48
N GLY A 27 6.40 -12.57 6.26
CA GLY A 27 7.50 -13.34 5.68
C GLY A 27 7.47 -13.51 4.15
N CYS A 28 6.33 -13.33 3.48
CA CYS A 28 6.22 -13.49 2.03
C CYS A 28 7.04 -12.47 1.23
N HIS A 29 7.38 -11.31 1.80
CA HIS A 29 8.29 -10.32 1.20
C HIS A 29 9.67 -10.89 0.83
N ARG A 30 10.09 -12.01 1.44
CA ARG A 30 11.36 -12.68 1.15
C ARG A 30 11.36 -13.42 -0.20
N GLN A 31 10.19 -13.61 -0.80
CA GLN A 31 10.03 -14.27 -2.11
C GLN A 31 10.29 -13.30 -3.29
N GLY A 32 10.54 -12.03 -3.01
CA GLY A 32 10.72 -11.00 -4.04
C GLY A 32 9.38 -10.49 -4.59
N ILE A 33 9.40 -10.00 -5.83
CA ILE A 33 8.18 -9.52 -6.50
C ILE A 33 7.37 -10.74 -6.95
N LEU A 34 6.19 -10.89 -6.36
CA LEU A 34 5.24 -11.93 -6.74
C LEU A 34 4.59 -11.62 -8.09
N ARG A 35 4.11 -12.67 -8.76
CA ARG A 35 3.34 -12.52 -10.00
C ARG A 35 2.09 -11.68 -9.71
N ASN A 36 1.98 -10.54 -10.38
CA ASN A 36 0.90 -9.58 -10.20
C ASN A 36 0.58 -8.87 -11.52
N GLU A 37 -0.63 -8.32 -11.59
CA GLU A 37 -1.06 -7.40 -12.64
C GLU A 37 -1.42 -6.06 -12.01
N ALA A 38 -0.65 -5.01 -12.32
CA ALA A 38 -0.84 -3.66 -11.80
C ALA A 38 -0.96 -3.58 -10.26
N GLY A 39 -0.15 -4.38 -9.55
CA GLY A 39 -0.15 -4.45 -8.08
C GLY A 39 -1.09 -5.52 -7.50
N VAL A 40 -1.99 -6.10 -8.30
CA VAL A 40 -2.90 -7.15 -7.86
C VAL A 40 -2.23 -8.51 -8.00
N ILE A 41 -1.94 -9.16 -6.87
CA ILE A 41 -1.30 -10.47 -6.82
C ILE A 41 -2.20 -11.52 -7.50
N ALA A 42 -1.57 -12.46 -8.23
CA ALA A 42 -2.28 -13.55 -8.89
C ALA A 42 -3.12 -14.36 -7.88
N ALA A 43 -4.37 -14.67 -8.23
CA ALA A 43 -5.36 -15.23 -7.31
C ALA A 43 -4.93 -16.56 -6.67
N ASP A 44 -4.19 -17.41 -7.40
CA ASP A 44 -3.65 -18.66 -6.88
C ASP A 44 -2.61 -18.45 -5.78
N LEU A 45 -1.77 -17.42 -5.93
CA LEU A 45 -0.79 -17.04 -4.92
C LEU A 45 -1.48 -16.39 -3.71
N ASP A 46 -2.39 -15.45 -3.94
CA ASP A 46 -3.13 -14.78 -2.87
C ASP A 46 -3.89 -15.79 -1.99
N ALA A 47 -4.57 -16.76 -2.60
CA ALA A 47 -5.32 -17.80 -1.89
C ALA A 47 -4.43 -18.76 -1.09
N SER A 48 -3.13 -18.84 -1.41
CA SER A 48 -2.17 -19.69 -0.69
C SER A 48 -1.54 -19.03 0.54
N MET A 49 -1.79 -17.72 0.74
CA MET A 49 -1.16 -16.95 1.81
C MET A 49 -2.03 -16.86 3.06
N GLU A 50 -1.37 -16.91 4.22
CA GLU A 50 -1.99 -16.60 5.49
C GLU A 50 -1.84 -15.10 5.79
N TYR A 51 -2.98 -14.41 5.89
CA TYR A 51 -3.03 -12.98 6.17
C TYR A 51 -3.35 -12.74 7.63
N THR A 52 -2.59 -11.85 8.27
CA THR A 52 -2.81 -11.44 9.66
C THR A 52 -3.15 -9.95 9.71
N PRO A 53 -4.18 -9.53 10.48
CA PRO A 53 -4.53 -8.13 10.61
C PRO A 53 -3.47 -7.36 11.41
N VAL A 54 -3.19 -6.13 10.98
CA VAL A 54 -2.36 -5.15 11.66
C VAL A 54 -3.29 -4.17 12.37
N LEU A 55 -3.46 -4.38 13.68
CA LEU A 55 -4.28 -3.54 14.55
C LEU A 55 -3.40 -2.45 15.16
N VAL A 56 -3.86 -1.21 15.07
CA VAL A 56 -3.07 -0.03 15.44
C VAL A 56 -3.95 1.05 16.03
N ARG A 57 -3.41 1.80 16.98
CA ARG A 57 -4.03 2.99 17.55
C ARG A 57 -3.66 4.24 16.76
N SER A 58 -4.39 5.32 17.00
CA SER A 58 -3.99 6.64 16.50
C SER A 58 -2.59 7.00 17.00
N GLY A 59 -1.73 7.44 16.08
CA GLY A 59 -0.33 7.77 16.34
C GLY A 59 0.66 6.62 16.13
N ASP A 60 0.19 5.37 16.03
CA ASP A 60 1.07 4.24 15.74
C ASP A 60 1.65 4.33 14.32
N ILE A 61 2.84 3.77 14.16
CA ILE A 61 3.55 3.70 12.87
C ILE A 61 3.75 2.23 12.50
N VAL A 62 3.38 1.88 11.27
CA VAL A 62 3.68 0.57 10.66
C VAL A 62 4.69 0.78 9.55
N LEU A 63 5.84 0.12 9.65
CA LEU A 63 6.83 0.05 8.59
C LEU A 63 6.77 -1.32 7.94
N PHE A 64 6.70 -1.35 6.61
CA PHE A 64 6.70 -2.60 5.87
C PHE A 64 7.41 -2.50 4.53
N ASP A 65 7.90 -3.64 4.09
CA ASP A 65 8.62 -3.79 2.84
C ASP A 65 7.69 -3.67 1.62
N SER A 66 8.15 -3.03 0.55
CA SER A 66 7.40 -2.91 -0.70
C SER A 66 7.01 -4.24 -1.36
N TYR A 67 7.69 -5.34 -1.00
CA TYR A 67 7.36 -6.68 -1.51
C TYR A 67 6.46 -7.48 -0.56
N LEU A 68 6.09 -6.91 0.60
CA LEU A 68 5.17 -7.58 1.52
C LEU A 68 3.77 -7.61 0.90
N PRO A 69 3.20 -8.79 0.63
CA PRO A 69 1.81 -8.89 0.24
C PRO A 69 0.95 -8.32 1.35
N HIS A 70 0.10 -7.37 0.98
CA HIS A 70 -0.79 -6.71 1.90
C HIS A 70 -2.09 -6.36 1.19
N ARG A 71 -3.17 -6.32 1.96
CA ARG A 71 -4.51 -5.96 1.49
C ARG A 71 -5.27 -5.26 2.59
N SER A 72 -6.44 -4.74 2.27
CA SER A 72 -7.35 -4.22 3.28
C SER A 72 -8.78 -4.53 2.88
N GLY A 73 -9.56 -4.97 3.86
CA GLY A 73 -11.00 -5.16 3.67
C GLY A 73 -11.74 -3.82 3.55
N PRO A 74 -13.00 -3.87 3.08
CA PRO A 74 -13.90 -2.72 3.18
C PRO A 74 -14.07 -2.29 4.65
N ASN A 75 -14.37 -1.02 4.87
CA ASN A 75 -14.75 -0.51 6.19
C ASN A 75 -16.28 -0.42 6.28
N PRO A 76 -16.97 -1.39 6.91
CA PRO A 76 -18.42 -1.34 7.08
C PRO A 76 -18.86 -0.49 8.29
N SER A 77 -17.91 -0.03 9.11
CA SER A 77 -18.22 0.75 10.30
C SER A 77 -18.56 2.21 9.96
N GLN A 78 -19.09 2.94 10.94
CA GLN A 78 -19.32 4.38 10.83
C GLN A 78 -18.07 5.22 11.19
N GLY A 79 -16.98 4.57 11.61
CA GLY A 79 -15.75 5.24 12.02
C GLY A 79 -14.77 5.41 10.87
N TRP A 80 -13.97 6.47 10.92
CA TRP A 80 -12.87 6.69 9.98
C TRP A 80 -11.71 5.70 10.23
N ARG A 81 -10.95 5.43 9.16
CA ARG A 81 -9.69 4.65 9.20
C ARG A 81 -8.63 5.36 8.35
N ARG A 82 -8.35 6.63 8.66
CA ARG A 82 -7.41 7.45 7.89
C ARG A 82 -5.97 7.07 8.25
N SER A 83 -5.10 7.13 7.25
CA SER A 83 -3.66 6.93 7.42
C SER A 83 -2.90 7.81 6.45
N ALA A 84 -1.71 8.26 6.84
CA ALA A 84 -0.76 8.89 5.94
C ALA A 84 0.28 7.85 5.50
N TYR A 85 0.60 7.83 4.20
CA TYR A 85 1.62 6.95 3.65
C TYR A 85 2.84 7.76 3.21
N LEU A 86 4.00 7.32 3.65
CA LEU A 86 5.30 7.80 3.20
C LEU A 86 6.08 6.63 2.61
N THR A 87 6.91 6.91 1.61
CA THR A 87 7.69 5.90 0.90
C THR A 87 9.15 6.31 0.88
N TYR A 88 10.02 5.43 1.38
CA TYR A 88 11.45 5.67 1.50
C TYR A 88 12.24 4.66 0.66
N ASN A 89 13.05 5.15 -0.26
CA ASN A 89 14.05 4.35 -0.97
C ASN A 89 15.39 4.34 -0.22
N ALA A 90 16.26 3.38 -0.56
CA ALA A 90 17.60 3.35 0.00
C ALA A 90 18.41 4.57 -0.46
N ALA A 91 19.18 5.17 0.45
CA ALA A 91 20.04 6.32 0.11
C ALA A 91 21.05 6.00 -1.01
N ALA A 92 21.49 4.73 -1.11
CA ALA A 92 22.37 4.26 -2.17
C ALA A 92 21.75 4.33 -3.59
N GLU A 93 20.42 4.46 -3.70
CA GLU A 93 19.72 4.69 -4.97
C GLU A 93 19.57 6.19 -5.32
N GLY A 94 20.04 7.09 -4.44
CA GLY A 94 19.96 8.54 -4.59
C GLY A 94 18.59 9.13 -4.22
N ASP A 95 18.42 10.43 -4.46
CA ASP A 95 17.13 11.11 -4.31
C ASP A 95 16.25 10.88 -5.54
N LEU A 96 15.18 10.11 -5.35
CA LEU A 96 14.24 9.73 -6.42
C LEU A 96 12.92 10.51 -6.34
N HIS A 97 12.76 11.40 -5.37
CA HIS A 97 11.48 12.05 -5.06
C HIS A 97 10.94 12.86 -6.25
N ALA A 98 11.73 13.80 -6.77
CA ALA A 98 11.31 14.66 -7.89
C ALA A 98 10.98 13.84 -9.15
N ALA A 99 11.83 12.85 -9.46
CA ALA A 99 11.62 11.96 -10.61
C ALA A 99 10.35 11.11 -10.48
N TYR A 100 10.03 10.64 -9.26
CA TYR A 100 8.79 9.90 -8.99
C TYR A 100 7.54 10.74 -9.28
N TYR A 101 7.47 11.97 -8.74
CA TYR A 101 6.30 12.84 -8.95
C TYR A 101 6.18 13.31 -10.40
N ALA A 102 7.29 13.54 -11.11
CA ALA A 102 7.26 13.83 -12.53
C ALA A 102 6.64 12.67 -13.34
N LYS A 103 7.06 11.42 -13.06
CA LYS A 103 6.49 10.23 -13.70
C LYS A 103 5.01 10.05 -13.35
N LYS A 104 4.62 10.24 -12.09
CA LYS A 104 3.22 10.18 -11.64
C LYS A 104 2.34 11.19 -12.37
N LYS A 105 2.80 12.44 -12.47
CA LYS A 105 2.09 13.50 -13.21
C LYS A 105 1.95 13.16 -14.69
N ALA A 106 2.98 12.59 -15.32
CA ALA A 106 2.91 12.17 -16.72
C ALA A 106 1.90 11.02 -16.93
N ALA A 107 1.89 10.01 -16.04
CA ALA A 107 0.94 8.90 -16.10
C ALA A 107 -0.51 9.37 -15.96
N TRP A 108 -0.79 10.29 -15.03
CA TRP A 108 -2.13 10.89 -14.90
C TRP A 108 -2.56 11.65 -16.14
N LYS A 109 -1.69 12.48 -16.73
CA LYS A 109 -1.99 13.18 -18.00
C LYS A 109 -2.29 12.20 -19.14
N ALA A 110 -1.64 11.05 -19.17
CA ALA A 110 -1.85 10.01 -20.17
C ALA A 110 -3.06 9.09 -19.88
N GLY A 111 -3.79 9.31 -18.78
CA GLY A 111 -4.91 8.46 -18.36
C GLY A 111 -4.51 7.09 -17.81
N SER A 112 -3.21 6.81 -17.63
CA SER A 112 -2.69 5.53 -17.13
C SER A 112 -2.35 5.55 -15.64
N GLY A 113 -2.49 6.70 -14.97
CA GLY A 113 -2.17 6.86 -13.55
C GLY A 113 -3.31 6.56 -12.56
N GLY A 114 -4.42 5.99 -13.03
CA GLY A 114 -5.62 5.76 -12.21
C GLY A 114 -6.27 7.04 -11.69
N THR A 115 -7.25 6.90 -10.79
CA THR A 115 -8.00 8.02 -10.19
C THR A 115 -7.32 8.60 -8.94
N ILE A 116 -6.72 7.72 -8.12
CA ILE A 116 -6.09 8.08 -6.83
C ILE A 116 -4.64 7.57 -6.78
N SER A 117 -4.40 6.35 -7.27
CA SER A 117 -3.10 5.70 -7.30
C SER A 117 -2.79 5.16 -8.69
N ILE A 118 -1.49 5.11 -9.02
CA ILE A 118 -0.98 4.49 -10.26
C ILE A 118 -1.13 2.96 -10.20
N ASN A 119 -1.10 2.40 -8.98
CA ASN A 119 -1.39 1.00 -8.72
C ASN A 119 -2.84 0.86 -8.23
N LYS A 120 -3.46 -0.31 -8.43
CA LYS A 120 -4.85 -0.55 -8.01
C LYS A 120 -5.05 -0.70 -6.49
N ASP A 121 -4.01 -0.42 -5.72
CA ASP A 121 -3.95 -0.50 -4.25
C ASP A 121 -5.02 0.38 -3.55
N PHE A 122 -5.52 1.41 -4.23
CA PHE A 122 -6.61 2.27 -3.75
C PHE A 122 -7.73 2.39 -4.78
N GLY A 123 -8.70 1.50 -4.70
CA GLY A 123 -9.89 1.45 -5.58
C GLY A 123 -11.03 2.41 -5.20
N GLY A 124 -10.79 3.34 -4.26
CA GLY A 124 -11.79 4.31 -3.83
C GLY A 124 -12.15 5.31 -4.93
N LYS A 125 -13.33 5.93 -4.80
CA LYS A 125 -13.68 7.14 -5.54
C LYS A 125 -13.41 8.33 -4.62
N ILE A 126 -12.81 9.39 -5.16
CA ILE A 126 -12.83 10.68 -4.48
C ILE A 126 -14.30 11.10 -4.47
N VAL A 127 -14.86 11.27 -3.27
CA VAL A 127 -16.20 11.83 -3.06
C VAL A 127 -16.01 13.26 -2.57
N ASP A 128 -16.81 14.18 -3.10
CA ASP A 128 -16.82 15.60 -2.70
C ASP A 128 -17.43 15.79 -1.30
#